data_AF-A0A7C7CZU4-F1
#
_entry.id   AF-A0A7C7CZU4-F1
#
_cell.length_a   1.000
_cell.length_b   1.000
_cell.length_c   1.000
_cell.angle_alpha   90.00
_cell.angle_beta   90.00
_cell.angle_gamma   90.00
#
_symmetry.space_group_name_H-M   'P 1'
#
loop_
_entity.id
_entity.type
_entity.pdbx_description
1 polymer ?
#
loop_
_entity_poly.entity_id
_entity_poly.type
_entity_poly.pdbx_seq_one_letter_code
_entity_poly.pdbx_strand_id
1 'polypeptide(L)'
;MGNIEFGYIPDGFELETYVNNEYIEFKHTNNPSFYISLQIMISESEITADTEDGYTTKIKINGNDAFLFKKGNEGTNLVWSSDNVIFSLSGNIADSEIIKIAENLKKH
;
A
#
# COMPACT_ATOMS: atom_id res chain seq x y z
N MET A 1 6.43 0.84 -17.33
CA MET A 1 6.64 0.82 -15.87
C MET A 1 7.62 -0.29 -15.55
N GLY A 2 8.47 -0.09 -14.55
CA GLY A 2 9.34 -1.15 -14.02
C GLY A 2 8.54 -2.31 -13.43
N ASN A 3 9.19 -3.46 -13.21
CA ASN A 3 8.55 -4.58 -12.53
C ASN A 3 8.49 -4.33 -11.03
N ILE A 4 7.35 -4.64 -10.41
CA ILE A 4 7.18 -4.58 -8.96
C ILE A 4 7.36 -5.96 -8.37
N GLU A 5 8.17 -6.05 -7.32
CA GLU A 5 8.45 -7.26 -6.58
C GLU A 5 8.10 -7.05 -5.11
N PHE A 6 7.30 -7.96 -4.54
CA PHE A 6 7.00 -7.99 -3.12
C PHE A 6 8.05 -8.85 -2.41
N GLY A 7 8.91 -8.24 -1.60
CA GLY A 7 9.84 -8.97 -0.74
C GLY A 7 9.19 -9.56 0.52
N TYR A 8 7.95 -9.18 0.79
CA TYR A 8 7.16 -9.68 1.92
C TYR A 8 5.67 -9.63 1.59
N ILE A 9 4.97 -10.73 1.88
CA ILE A 9 3.52 -10.82 1.96
C ILE A 9 3.18 -11.61 3.24
N PRO A 10 2.19 -11.18 4.05
CA PRO A 10 1.84 -11.89 5.28
C PRO A 10 1.37 -13.32 5.01
N ASP A 11 1.63 -14.22 5.95
CA ASP A 11 1.20 -15.61 5.86
C ASP A 11 -0.32 -15.71 5.66
N GLY A 12 -0.73 -16.65 4.81
CA GLY A 12 -2.14 -16.89 4.51
C GLY A 12 -2.71 -16.01 3.39
N PHE A 13 -1.94 -15.06 2.84
CA PHE A 13 -2.33 -14.29 1.66
C PHE A 13 -1.77 -14.87 0.36
N GLU A 14 -2.59 -14.89 -0.68
CA GLU A 14 -2.22 -15.33 -2.02
C GLU A 14 -2.66 -14.31 -3.06
N LEU A 15 -1.90 -14.20 -4.15
CA LEU A 15 -2.20 -13.31 -5.27
C LEU A 15 -3.54 -13.69 -5.90
N GLU A 16 -4.46 -12.72 -5.98
CA GLU A 16 -5.76 -12.88 -6.61
C GLU A 16 -5.83 -12.13 -7.94
N THR A 17 -5.44 -10.85 -7.94
CA THR A 17 -5.55 -9.98 -9.10
C THR A 17 -4.20 -9.33 -9.40
N TYR A 18 -3.84 -9.28 -10.68
CA TYR A 18 -2.68 -8.56 -11.19
C TYR A 18 -3.00 -7.90 -12.52
N VAL A 19 -3.03 -6.57 -12.56
CA VAL A 19 -3.34 -5.78 -13.76
C VAL A 19 -2.17 -4.86 -14.06
N ASN A 20 -1.37 -5.20 -15.07
CA ASN A 20 -0.36 -4.35 -15.72
C ASN A 20 0.54 -3.53 -14.78
N ASN A 21 0.86 -4.02 -13.57
CA ASN A 21 1.61 -3.28 -12.55
C ASN A 21 0.93 -1.97 -12.08
N GLU A 22 -0.38 -1.83 -12.31
CA GLU A 22 -1.22 -0.70 -11.86
C GLU A 22 -2.08 -1.10 -10.66
N TYR A 23 -2.55 -2.35 -10.64
CA TYR A 23 -3.36 -2.90 -9.56
C TYR A 23 -2.94 -4.32 -9.22
N ILE A 24 -2.72 -4.58 -7.93
CA ILE A 24 -2.37 -5.90 -7.40
C ILE A 24 -3.23 -6.16 -6.17
N GLU A 25 -3.79 -7.35 -6.05
CA GLU A 25 -4.66 -7.73 -4.93
C GLU A 25 -4.28 -9.11 -4.41
N PHE A 26 -4.27 -9.24 -3.08
CA PHE A 26 -4.10 -10.50 -2.38
C PHE A 26 -5.30 -10.75 -1.47
N LYS A 27 -5.75 -12.01 -1.44
CA LYS A 27 -6.79 -12.48 -0.54
C LYS A 27 -6.25 -13.44 0.48
N HIS A 28 -6.88 -13.47 1.65
CA HIS A 28 -6.53 -14.45 2.66
C HIS A 28 -7.26 -15.78 2.43
N THR A 29 -6.50 -16.88 2.39
CA THR A 29 -6.98 -18.23 2.03
C THR A 29 -8.03 -18.79 2.97
N ASN A 30 -7.93 -18.47 4.27
CA ASN A 30 -8.85 -18.98 5.30
C ASN A 30 -9.94 -17.97 5.72
N ASN A 31 -9.85 -16.71 5.27
CA ASN A 31 -10.79 -15.67 5.66
C ASN A 31 -10.95 -14.65 4.53
N PRO A 32 -11.92 -14.84 3.61
CA PRO A 32 -12.07 -14.00 2.43
C PRO A 32 -12.47 -12.55 2.74
N SER A 33 -12.78 -12.23 4.00
CA SER A 33 -12.99 -10.84 4.42
C SER A 33 -11.70 -10.05 4.54
N PHE A 34 -10.53 -10.70 4.66
CA PHE A 34 -9.25 -10.02 4.68
C PHE A 34 -8.67 -9.82 3.28
N TYR A 35 -8.18 -8.61 3.02
CA TYR A 35 -7.60 -8.23 1.74
C TYR A 35 -6.37 -7.34 1.91
N ILE A 36 -5.53 -7.35 0.89
CA ILE A 36 -4.44 -6.41 0.65
C ILE A 36 -4.54 -5.97 -0.81
N SER A 37 -4.52 -4.67 -1.09
CA SER A 37 -4.50 -4.16 -2.45
C SER A 37 -3.47 -3.04 -2.61
N LEU A 38 -2.74 -3.07 -3.74
CA LEU A 38 -1.76 -2.07 -4.13
C LEU A 38 -2.22 -1.42 -5.43
N GLN A 39 -2.41 -0.10 -5.40
CA GLN A 39 -2.60 0.74 -6.57
C GLN A 39 -1.32 1.52 -6.86
N ILE A 40 -0.96 1.62 -8.14
CA ILE A 40 0.26 2.25 -8.61
C ILE A 40 -0.09 3.25 -9.70
N MET A 41 0.30 4.50 -9.51
CA MET A 41 0.00 5.60 -10.44
C MET A 41 1.29 6.35 -10.79
N ILE A 42 1.52 6.61 -12.07
CA ILE A 42 2.57 7.54 -12.50
C ILE A 42 2.07 8.96 -12.24
N SER A 43 2.82 9.75 -11.49
CA SER A 43 2.48 11.14 -11.20
C SER A 43 3.73 11.95 -10.93
N GLU A 44 3.81 13.14 -11.53
CA GLU A 44 4.82 14.16 -11.18
C GLU A 44 4.38 15.02 -9.98
N SER A 45 3.15 14.82 -9.50
CA SER A 45 2.62 15.55 -8.35
C SER A 45 3.11 14.97 -7.03
N GLU A 46 3.41 15.85 -6.08
CA GLU A 46 3.64 15.47 -4.68
C GLU A 46 2.31 15.07 -4.02
N ILE A 47 2.37 14.09 -3.11
CA ILE A 47 1.21 13.68 -2.33
C ILE A 47 0.93 14.76 -1.29
N THR A 48 -0.19 15.45 -1.43
CA THR A 48 -0.72 16.36 -0.41
C THR A 48 -1.80 15.64 0.38
N ALA A 49 -1.60 15.49 1.68
CA ALA A 49 -2.64 15.02 2.59
C ALA A 49 -3.35 16.24 3.17
N ASP A 50 -4.66 16.36 2.95
CA ASP A 50 -5.51 17.34 3.62
C ASP A 50 -5.72 16.87 5.07
N THR A 51 -5.06 17.54 6.02
CA THR A 51 -4.99 17.10 7.42
C THR A 51 -6.17 17.57 8.27
N GLU A 52 -7.21 18.18 7.68
CA GLU A 52 -8.27 18.82 8.47
C GLU A 52 -9.28 17.85 9.09
N ASP A 53 -9.40 16.59 8.65
CA ASP A 53 -10.47 15.71 9.16
C ASP A 53 -10.19 14.19 9.17
N GLY A 54 -8.92 13.76 9.20
CA GLY A 54 -8.55 12.35 9.20
C GLY A 54 -7.34 12.04 10.07
N TYR A 55 -7.36 10.90 10.78
CA TYR A 55 -6.22 10.37 11.52
C TYR A 55 -5.09 9.99 10.54
N THR A 56 -4.28 10.97 10.18
CA THR A 56 -3.14 10.80 9.28
C THR A 56 -1.85 10.81 10.09
N THR A 57 -1.17 9.67 10.16
CA THR A 57 0.16 9.54 10.75
C THR A 57 1.19 9.66 9.64
N LYS A 58 2.09 10.65 9.73
CA LYS A 58 3.24 10.76 8.83
C LYS A 58 4.34 9.81 9.29
N ILE A 59 4.75 8.89 8.41
CA ILE A 59 5.83 7.92 8.64
C ILE A 59 6.85 7.99 7.49
N LYS A 60 7.88 7.15 7.53
CA LYS A 60 8.83 6.97 6.43
C LYS A 60 8.80 5.55 5.91
N ILE A 61 8.82 5.38 4.59
CA ILE A 61 8.99 4.10 3.90
C ILE A 61 10.21 4.22 3.00
N ASN A 62 11.26 3.44 3.29
CA ASN A 62 12.51 3.45 2.52
C ASN A 62 13.11 4.86 2.31
N GLY A 63 12.95 5.75 3.31
CA GLY A 63 13.42 7.14 3.28
C GLY A 63 12.41 8.16 2.74
N ASN A 64 11.41 7.71 1.98
CA ASN A 64 10.34 8.56 1.44
C ASN A 64 9.28 8.87 2.49
N ASP A 65 8.72 10.08 2.44
CA ASP A 65 7.60 10.45 3.29
C ASP A 65 6.34 9.68 2.87
N ALA A 66 5.62 9.16 3.87
CA ALA A 66 4.41 8.38 3.67
C ALA A 66 3.32 8.80 4.64
N PHE A 67 2.07 8.66 4.21
CA PHE A 67 0.89 8.97 4.99
C PHE A 67 0.11 7.69 5.27
N LEU A 68 0.00 7.34 6.55
CA LEU A 68 -0.79 6.22 7.04
C LEU A 68 -2.11 6.77 7.62
N PHE A 69 -3.25 6.29 7.13
CA PHE A 69 -4.56 6.73 7.63
C PHE A 69 -5.60 5.62 7.56
N LYS A 70 -6.68 5.79 8.33
CA LYS A 70 -7.83 4.87 8.35
C LYS A 70 -9.05 5.61 7.84
N LYS A 71 -9.74 5.00 6.86
CA LYS A 71 -10.97 5.56 6.30
C LYS A 71 -12.16 4.75 6.80
N GLY A 72 -12.83 5.26 7.84
CA GLY A 72 -13.97 4.56 8.45
C GLY A 72 -13.62 3.13 8.88
N ASN A 73 -14.42 2.16 8.42
CA ASN A 73 -14.21 0.72 8.69
C ASN A 73 -13.43 0.00 7.57
N GLU A 74 -12.88 0.72 6.59
CA GLU A 74 -12.24 0.16 5.37
C GLU A 74 -10.77 -0.24 5.60
N GLY A 75 -10.34 -0.40 6.85
CA GLY A 75 -8.96 -0.76 7.18
C GLY A 75 -7.96 0.38 7.02
N THR A 76 -6.71 -0.01 6.85
CA THR A 76 -5.54 0.88 6.85
C THR A 76 -5.12 1.19 5.42
N ASN A 77 -4.83 2.46 5.16
CA ASN A 77 -4.34 2.96 3.89
C ASN A 77 -2.98 3.62 4.11
N LEU A 78 -2.03 3.28 3.26
CA LEU A 78 -0.67 3.81 3.26
C LEU A 78 -0.34 4.33 1.87
N VAL A 79 -0.03 5.62 1.78
CA VAL A 79 0.27 6.29 0.51
C VAL A 79 1.66 6.92 0.57
N TRP A 80 2.49 6.66 -0.42
CA TRP A 80 3.84 7.24 -0.54
C TRP A 80 4.23 7.41 -2.01
N SER A 81 5.20 8.28 -2.27
CA SER A 81 5.77 8.47 -3.60
C SER A 81 7.23 8.04 -3.64
N SER A 82 7.65 7.45 -4.76
CA SER A 82 9.04 7.15 -5.08
C SER A 82 9.23 7.23 -6.60
N ASP A 83 10.20 8.01 -7.06
CA ASP A 83 10.59 8.13 -8.47
C ASP A 83 9.40 8.38 -9.43
N ASN A 84 8.64 9.45 -9.16
CA ASN A 84 7.44 9.87 -9.92
C ASN A 84 6.33 8.80 -10.00
N VAL A 85 6.30 7.90 -9.02
CA VAL A 85 5.25 6.90 -8.86
C VAL A 85 4.64 7.05 -7.47
N ILE A 86 3.32 7.12 -7.42
CA ILE A 86 2.53 7.06 -6.21
C ILE A 86 2.09 5.61 -6.00
N PHE A 87 2.31 5.12 -4.79
CA PHE A 87 1.83 3.84 -4.31
C PHE A 87 0.74 4.08 -3.28
N SER A 88 -0.38 3.37 -3.41
CA SER A 88 -1.44 3.32 -2.42
C SER A 88 -1.66 1.87 -2.03
N LEU A 89 -1.20 1.50 -0.83
CA LEU A 89 -1.37 0.18 -0.24
C LEU A 89 -2.50 0.22 0.78
N SER A 90 -3.49 -0.63 0.59
CA SER A 90 -4.68 -0.70 1.44
C SER A 90 -4.89 -2.11 1.95
N GLY A 91 -5.40 -2.27 3.16
CA GLY A 91 -5.79 -3.57 3.68
C GLY A 91 -6.38 -3.49 5.07
N ASN A 92 -7.22 -4.46 5.40
CA ASN A 92 -7.87 -4.56 6.71
C ASN A 92 -7.14 -5.53 7.65
N ILE A 93 -5.82 -5.37 7.71
CA ILE A 93 -4.90 -6.11 8.58
C ILE A 93 -4.18 -5.12 9.53
N ALA A 94 -3.29 -5.64 10.38
CA ALA A 94 -2.52 -4.81 11.30
C ALA A 94 -1.66 -3.78 10.54
N ASP A 95 -1.60 -2.54 11.06
CA ASP A 95 -0.82 -1.44 10.47
C ASP A 95 0.66 -1.83 10.27
N SER A 96 1.22 -2.63 11.18
CA SER A 96 2.60 -3.15 11.08
C SER A 96 2.82 -4.05 9.86
N GLU A 97 1.81 -4.83 9.46
CA GLU A 97 1.90 -5.69 8.27
C GLU A 97 1.86 -4.84 7.00
N ILE A 98 0.98 -3.83 6.94
CA ILE A 98 0.91 -2.86 5.83
C ILE A 98 2.25 -2.14 5.67
N ILE A 99 2.83 -1.65 6.76
CA ILE A 99 4.13 -0.97 6.75
C ILE A 99 5.23 -1.92 6.25
N LYS A 100 5.28 -3.14 6.77
CA LYS A 100 6.30 -4.13 6.41
C LYS A 100 6.23 -4.55 4.94
N ILE A 101 5.03 -4.66 4.36
CA ILE A 101 4.85 -4.90 2.92
C ILE A 101 5.46 -3.74 2.13
N ALA A 102 5.11 -2.49 2.49
CA ALA A 102 5.60 -1.30 1.79
C ALA A 102 7.12 -1.13 1.89
N GLU A 103 7.72 -1.38 3.05
CA GLU A 103 9.18 -1.35 3.24
C GLU A 103 9.91 -2.40 2.39
N ASN A 104 9.28 -3.54 2.11
CA ASN A 104 9.85 -4.63 1.32
C ASN A 104 9.41 -4.61 -0.15
N LEU A 105 8.72 -3.57 -0.60
CA LEU A 105 8.35 -3.39 -2.00
C LEU A 105 9.57 -2.89 -2.79
N LYS A 106 9.93 -3.59 -3.87
CA LYS A 106 11.02 -3.21 -4.77
C LYS A 106 10.48 -2.90 -6.16
N LYS A 107 11.04 -1.86 -6.77
CA LYS A 107 10.81 -1.46 -8.15
C LYS A 107 12.12 -1.61 -8.93
N HIS A 108 12.07 -2.34 -10.04
CA HIS A 108 13.20 -2.57 -10.95
C HIS A 108 12.96 -1.92 -12.31
#